data_AF-A0A3S1CCQ0-F1
#
_entry.id   AF-A0A3S1CCQ0-F1
#
_cell.length_a   1.000
_cell.length_b   1.000
_cell.length_c   1.000
_cell.angle_alpha   90.00
_cell.angle_beta   90.00
_cell.angle_gamma   90.00
#
_symmetry.space_group_name_H-M   'P 1'
#
loop_
_entity.id
_entity.type
_entity.pdbx_description
1 polymer ?
#
loop_
_entity_poly.entity_id
_entity_poly.type
_entity_poly.pdbx_seq_one_letter_code
_entity_poly.pdbx_strand_id
1 'polypeptide(L)'
;MLDKGVPQAEVDACWADLLILLHATEDTGLAHAMTEGADKALHELVSDTAGLLRISAAVLGAGRVLAHDPRAYGTPAFDLTWERTRAAFARHGVDLPADYRSDVGNFRSAATCLVFPGGIAELQAA
;
A
#
# COMPACT_ATOMS: atom_id res chain seq x y z
N MET A 1 -4.17 -2.55 18.40
CA MET A 1 -3.20 -3.58 18.83
C MET A 1 -3.70 -4.90 18.25
N LEU A 2 -3.03 -5.42 17.21
CA LEU A 2 -3.37 -6.68 16.55
C LEU A 2 -3.01 -7.85 17.48
N ASP A 3 -3.79 -8.07 18.53
CA ASP A 3 -3.65 -9.24 19.41
C ASP A 3 -4.79 -10.23 19.11
N LYS A 4 -4.65 -10.94 17.98
CA LYS A 4 -5.55 -12.02 17.52
C LYS A 4 -4.76 -13.27 17.11
N GLY A 5 -3.67 -13.59 17.82
CA GLY A 5 -2.85 -14.76 17.52
C GLY A 5 -1.95 -14.65 16.28
N VAL A 6 -1.78 -13.44 15.74
CA VAL A 6 -0.79 -13.14 14.69
C VAL A 6 0.56 -12.88 15.35
N PRO A 7 1.65 -13.54 14.94
CA PRO A 7 2.98 -13.29 15.51
C PRO A 7 3.43 -11.83 15.30
N GLN A 8 4.10 -11.24 16.29
CA GLN A 8 4.63 -9.87 16.17
C GLN A 8 5.54 -9.70 14.95
N ALA A 9 6.33 -10.72 14.60
CA ALA A 9 7.17 -10.72 13.41
C ALA A 9 6.36 -10.55 12.10
N GLU A 10 5.14 -11.08 12.04
CA GLU A 10 4.25 -10.89 10.89
C GLU A 10 3.69 -9.46 10.88
N VAL A 11 3.33 -8.92 12.05
CA VAL A 11 2.91 -7.51 12.16
C VAL A 11 4.02 -6.58 11.68
N ASP A 12 5.25 -6.81 12.14
CA ASP A 12 6.42 -6.02 11.74
C ASP A 12 6.69 -6.12 10.24
N ALA A 13 6.53 -7.32 9.66
CA ALA A 13 6.65 -7.53 8.22
C ALA A 13 5.57 -6.78 7.42
N CYS A 14 4.31 -6.78 7.89
CA CYS A 14 3.22 -6.01 7.27
C CYS A 14 3.53 -4.50 7.24
N TRP A 15 4.06 -3.96 8.33
CA TRP A 15 4.47 -2.56 8.40
C TRP A 15 5.69 -2.26 7.53
N ALA A 16 6.66 -3.17 7.46
CA ALA A 16 7.81 -3.03 6.57
C ALA A 16 7.38 -2.98 5.09
N ASP A 17 6.46 -3.86 4.69
CA ASP A 17 5.89 -3.89 3.35
C ASP A 17 5.15 -2.57 3.01
N LEU A 18 4.38 -2.01 3.97
CA LEU A 18 3.76 -0.69 3.80
C LEU A 18 4.81 0.42 3.62
N LEU A 19 5.86 0.44 4.43
CA LEU A 19 6.92 1.46 4.35
C LEU A 19 7.65 1.43 3.00
N ILE A 20 7.88 0.25 2.42
CA ILE A 20 8.45 0.12 1.06
C ILE A 20 7.56 0.86 0.05
N LEU A 21 6.24 0.65 0.12
CA LEU A 21 5.30 1.29 -0.79
C LEU A 21 5.20 2.81 -0.57
N LEU A 22 5.23 3.26 0.69
CA LEU A 22 5.19 4.69 1.00
C LEU A 22 6.43 5.42 0.49
N HIS A 23 7.63 4.86 0.68
CA HIS A 23 8.86 5.44 0.11
C HIS A 23 8.88 5.40 -1.42
N ALA A 24 8.40 4.31 -2.02
CA ALA A 24 8.28 4.27 -3.48
C ALA A 24 7.30 5.34 -4.02
N THR A 25 6.21 5.59 -3.28
CA THR A 25 5.24 6.65 -3.59
C THR A 25 5.86 8.04 -3.40
N GLU A 26 6.64 8.24 -2.33
CA GLU A 26 7.40 9.48 -2.06
C GLU A 26 8.36 9.80 -3.22
N ASP A 27 9.15 8.81 -3.64
CA ASP A 27 10.16 8.95 -4.68
C ASP A 27 9.57 9.22 -6.07
N THR A 28 8.43 8.61 -6.38
CA THR A 28 7.90 8.56 -7.76
C THR A 28 6.63 9.39 -7.96
N GLY A 29 5.88 9.66 -6.89
CA GLY A 29 4.54 10.24 -6.95
C GLY A 29 3.50 9.34 -7.62
N LEU A 30 3.78 8.05 -7.80
CA LEU A 30 2.91 7.11 -8.52
C LEU A 30 2.12 6.20 -7.59
N ALA A 31 1.03 5.63 -8.12
CA ALA A 31 0.24 4.62 -7.45
C ALA A 31 0.93 3.24 -7.44
N HIS A 32 0.63 2.46 -6.41
CA HIS A 32 1.14 1.11 -6.17
C HIS A 32 0.01 0.16 -5.78
N ALA A 33 0.03 -1.07 -6.32
CA ALA A 33 -0.82 -2.14 -5.82
C ALA A 33 -0.29 -2.61 -4.47
N MET A 34 -1.17 -3.10 -3.59
CA MET A 34 -0.77 -3.49 -2.25
C MET A 34 -0.58 -5.01 -2.15
N THR A 35 0.38 -5.42 -1.32
CA THR A 35 0.41 -6.78 -0.76
C THR A 35 -0.62 -6.88 0.37
N GLU A 36 -1.12 -8.07 0.70
CA GLU A 36 -2.04 -8.30 1.84
C GLU A 36 -1.51 -7.74 3.17
N GLY A 37 -0.20 -7.84 3.43
CA GLY A 37 0.44 -7.32 4.63
C GLY A 37 0.41 -5.79 4.68
N ALA A 38 0.88 -5.14 3.62
CA ALA A 38 0.79 -3.69 3.48
C ALA A 38 -0.66 -3.17 3.59
N ASP A 39 -1.64 -3.87 3.00
CA ASP A 39 -3.07 -3.51 3.09
C ASP A 39 -3.59 -3.58 4.54
N LYS A 40 -3.25 -4.65 5.28
CA LYS A 40 -3.57 -4.77 6.71
C LYS A 40 -2.97 -3.61 7.52
N ALA A 41 -1.70 -3.30 7.30
CA ALA A 41 -1.02 -2.19 7.98
C ALA A 41 -1.65 -0.84 7.63
N LEU A 42 -2.02 -0.62 6.37
CA LEU A 42 -2.69 0.60 5.94
C LEU A 42 -4.06 0.75 6.60
N HIS A 43 -4.86 -0.31 6.71
CA HIS A 43 -6.17 -0.23 7.39
C HIS A 43 -6.06 0.13 8.89
N GLU A 44 -5.01 -0.34 9.58
CA GLU A 44 -4.70 0.12 10.94
C GLU A 44 -4.34 1.61 10.94
N LEU A 45 -3.55 2.10 9.98
CA LEU A 45 -3.22 3.52 9.85
C LEU A 45 -4.46 4.37 9.53
N VAL A 46 -5.32 3.92 8.61
CA VAL A 46 -6.55 4.62 8.19
C VAL A 46 -7.54 4.73 9.35
N SER A 47 -7.48 3.81 10.32
CA SER A 47 -8.28 3.89 11.54
C SER A 47 -7.83 5.03 12.48
N ASP A 48 -6.61 5.55 12.34
CA ASP A 48 -6.13 6.79 12.94
C ASP A 48 -6.09 7.91 11.89
N THR A 49 -7.22 8.60 11.69
CA THR A 49 -7.33 9.72 10.74
C THR A 49 -6.23 10.77 10.92
N ALA A 50 -5.86 11.10 12.16
CA ALA A 50 -4.81 12.07 12.43
C ALA A 50 -3.42 11.54 12.05
N GLY A 51 -3.17 10.25 12.26
CA GLY A 51 -1.98 9.53 11.79
C GLY A 51 -1.88 9.51 10.27
N LEU A 52 -2.96 9.14 9.58
CA LEU A 52 -3.02 9.11 8.12
C LEU A 52 -2.71 10.48 7.50
N LEU A 53 -3.31 11.56 8.02
CA LEU A 53 -3.06 12.92 7.54
C LEU A 53 -1.60 13.36 7.78
N ARG A 54 -1.02 13.03 8.95
CA ARG A 54 0.37 13.34 9.27
C ARG A 54 1.35 12.62 8.35
N ILE A 55 1.17 11.31 8.15
CA ILE A 55 2.01 10.51 7.25
C ILE A 55 1.84 10.98 5.81
N SER A 56 0.61 11.23 5.37
CA SER A 56 0.37 11.71 4.01
C SER A 56 1.04 13.06 3.75
N ALA A 57 0.98 13.99 4.69
CA ALA A 57 1.67 15.28 4.56
C ALA A 57 3.20 15.12 4.54
N ALA A 58 3.74 14.16 5.29
CA ALA A 58 5.17 13.86 5.29
C ALA A 58 5.65 13.25 3.96
N VAL A 59 4.88 12.30 3.41
CA VAL A 59 5.23 11.53 2.20
C VAL A 59 4.90 12.29 0.90
N LEU A 60 3.78 13.03 0.88
CA LEU A 60 3.23 13.64 -0.35
C LEU A 60 3.28 15.16 -0.37
N GLY A 61 3.52 15.79 0.79
CA GLY A 61 3.38 17.23 0.99
C GLY A 61 1.97 17.66 1.45
N ALA A 62 1.89 18.90 1.94
CA ALA A 62 0.64 19.45 2.48
C ALA A 62 -0.49 19.51 1.42
N GLY A 63 -1.71 19.21 1.85
CA GLY A 63 -2.91 19.22 0.98
C GLY A 63 -3.15 17.94 0.18
N ARG A 64 -2.27 16.94 0.32
CA ARG A 64 -2.40 15.63 -0.31
C ARG A 64 -2.62 14.53 0.72
N VAL A 65 -3.30 13.46 0.30
CA VAL A 65 -3.59 12.28 1.12
C VAL A 65 -3.27 11.01 0.37
N LEU A 66 -2.79 10.00 1.09
CA LEU A 66 -2.74 8.63 0.60
C LEU A 66 -4.17 8.09 0.55
N ALA A 67 -4.72 7.99 -0.65
CA ALA A 67 -6.01 7.37 -0.90
C ALA A 67 -5.81 5.88 -1.23
N HIS A 68 -6.86 5.10 -1.03
CA HIS A 68 -6.88 3.70 -1.43
C HIS A 68 -8.14 3.38 -2.24
N ASP A 69 -8.02 2.50 -3.23
CA ASP A 69 -9.15 2.02 -4.03
C ASP A 69 -9.23 0.49 -3.95
N PRO A 70 -10.24 -0.06 -3.23
CA PRO A 70 -10.42 -1.49 -3.07
C PRO A 70 -11.05 -2.17 -4.31
N ARG A 71 -11.40 -1.43 -5.36
CA ARG A 71 -12.11 -1.95 -6.54
C ARG A 71 -11.20 -2.19 -7.75
N ALA A 72 -9.91 -1.84 -7.66
CA ALA A 72 -9.03 -1.92 -8.81
C ALA A 72 -8.49 -3.31 -9.11
N TYR A 73 -8.60 -4.27 -8.19
CA TYR A 73 -8.09 -5.63 -8.43
C TYR A 73 -8.62 -6.21 -9.74
N GLY A 74 -7.71 -6.70 -10.59
CA GLY A 74 -8.09 -7.27 -11.89
C GLY A 74 -8.23 -6.25 -13.03
N THR A 75 -8.08 -4.96 -12.76
CA THR A 75 -8.11 -3.91 -13.79
C THR A 75 -6.74 -3.70 -14.44
N PRO A 76 -6.66 -3.12 -15.65
CA PRO A 76 -5.39 -2.74 -16.27
C PRO A 76 -4.57 -1.76 -15.43
N ALA A 77 -5.24 -0.91 -14.64
CA ALA A 77 -4.56 -0.02 -13.71
C ALA A 77 -3.81 -0.80 -12.62
N PHE A 78 -4.41 -1.89 -12.14
CA PHE A 78 -3.79 -2.76 -11.14
C PHE A 78 -2.62 -3.56 -11.72
N ASP A 79 -2.72 -4.06 -12.96
CA ASP A 79 -1.59 -4.72 -13.64
C ASP A 79 -0.36 -3.77 -13.69
N LEU A 80 -0.58 -2.50 -14.06
CA LEU A 80 0.47 -1.48 -14.11
C LEU A 80 1.05 -1.16 -12.74
N THR A 81 0.21 -1.01 -11.72
CA THR A 81 0.69 -0.67 -10.37
C THR A 81 1.32 -1.87 -9.66
N TRP A 82 0.96 -3.11 -10.02
CA TRP A 82 1.63 -4.32 -9.55
C TRP A 82 3.09 -4.38 -10.01
N GLU A 83 3.38 -4.10 -11.28
CA GLU A 83 4.78 -4.06 -11.75
C GLU A 83 5.62 -3.01 -11.01
N ARG A 84 5.02 -1.88 -10.65
CA ARG A 84 5.69 -0.86 -9.81
C ARG A 84 5.93 -1.37 -8.39
N THR A 85 4.96 -2.05 -7.81
CA THR A 85 5.09 -2.70 -6.50
C THR A 85 6.21 -3.73 -6.51
N ARG A 86 6.27 -4.61 -7.50
CA ARG A 86 7.37 -5.56 -7.68
C ARG A 86 8.72 -4.86 -7.77
N ALA A 87 8.82 -3.80 -8.57
CA ALA A 87 10.04 -3.03 -8.71
C ALA A 87 10.47 -2.35 -7.40
N ALA A 88 9.52 -1.88 -6.57
CA ALA A 88 9.80 -1.32 -5.26
C ALA A 88 10.36 -2.41 -4.31
N PHE A 89 9.68 -3.56 -4.21
CA PHE A 89 10.09 -4.66 -3.34
C PHE A 89 11.45 -5.27 -3.75
N ALA A 90 11.73 -5.36 -5.06
CA ALA A 90 13.01 -5.86 -5.56
C ALA A 90 14.21 -5.03 -5.08
N ARG A 91 14.06 -3.71 -4.86
CA ARG A 91 15.10 -2.85 -4.29
C ARG A 91 15.47 -3.23 -2.85
N HIS A 92 14.58 -3.93 -2.16
CA HIS A 92 14.77 -4.45 -0.81
C HIS A 92 15.08 -5.95 -0.78
N GLY A 93 15.39 -6.56 -1.94
CA GLY A 93 15.71 -7.98 -2.03
C GLY A 93 14.51 -8.92 -1.85
N VAL A 94 13.28 -8.40 -1.98
CA VAL A 94 12.06 -9.20 -1.96
C VAL A 94 11.57 -9.40 -3.38
N ASP A 95 11.50 -10.66 -3.82
CA ASP A 95 10.92 -11.02 -5.11
C ASP A 95 9.43 -11.31 -4.95
N LEU A 96 8.62 -10.59 -5.71
CA LEU A 96 7.16 -10.75 -5.77
C LEU A 96 6.77 -11.38 -7.11
N PRO A 97 5.75 -12.25 -7.14
CA PRO A 97 5.35 -12.97 -8.35
C PRO A 97 4.95 -11.99 -9.46
N ALA A 98 5.36 -12.28 -10.69
CA ALA A 98 4.98 -11.47 -11.86
C ALA A 98 3.47 -11.49 -12.09
N ASP A 99 2.85 -12.67 -12.04
CA ASP A 99 1.40 -12.80 -12.02
C ASP A 99 0.89 -12.74 -10.58
N TYR A 100 0.29 -11.62 -10.19
CA TYR A 100 -0.26 -11.43 -8.85
C TYR A 100 -1.42 -12.37 -8.50
N ARG A 101 -1.98 -13.09 -9.49
CA ARG A 101 -3.03 -14.09 -9.27
C ARG A 101 -2.45 -15.48 -8.94
N SER A 102 -1.14 -15.67 -9.14
CA SER A 102 -0.49 -16.97 -9.00
C SER A 102 -0.17 -17.35 -7.54
N ASP A 103 -0.16 -16.38 -6.63
CA ASP A 103 0.16 -16.57 -5.21
C ASP A 103 -0.94 -15.98 -4.34
N VAL A 104 -1.58 -16.80 -3.50
CA VAL A 104 -2.76 -16.44 -2.71
C VAL A 104 -2.63 -16.88 -1.26
N GLY A 105 -3.09 -16.04 -0.33
CA GLY A 105 -3.24 -16.40 1.08
C GLY A 105 -1.99 -16.24 1.94
N ASN A 106 -0.97 -15.53 1.46
CA ASN A 106 0.16 -15.09 2.30
C ASN A 106 0.26 -13.55 2.33
N PHE A 107 1.00 -13.00 3.30
CA PHE A 107 1.06 -11.55 3.50
C PHE A 107 1.72 -10.77 2.34
N ARG A 108 2.41 -11.44 1.42
CA ARG A 108 2.99 -10.87 0.18
C ARG A 108 2.18 -11.18 -1.07
N SER A 109 1.11 -11.96 -0.98
CA SER A 109 0.10 -12.06 -2.02
C SER A 109 -0.50 -10.68 -2.30
N ALA A 110 -1.00 -10.46 -3.51
CA ALA A 110 -1.64 -9.19 -3.83
C ALA A 110 -2.97 -9.02 -3.10
N ALA A 111 -3.13 -7.88 -2.42
CA ALA A 111 -4.41 -7.44 -1.88
C ALA A 111 -5.30 -6.87 -2.99
N THR A 112 -6.57 -6.65 -2.68
CA THR A 112 -7.50 -6.02 -3.62
C THR A 112 -7.24 -4.53 -3.85
N CYS A 113 -6.52 -3.88 -2.93
CA CYS A 113 -6.37 -2.45 -2.87
C CYS A 113 -5.15 -1.95 -3.66
N LEU A 114 -5.29 -0.76 -4.24
CA LEU A 114 -4.15 0.10 -4.57
C LEU A 114 -4.06 1.28 -3.61
N VAL A 115 -2.85 1.80 -3.42
CA VAL A 115 -2.61 3.09 -2.78
C VAL A 115 -2.18 4.11 -3.84
N PHE A 116 -2.72 5.32 -3.76
CA PHE A 116 -2.37 6.40 -4.67
C PHE A 116 -2.39 7.76 -3.98
N PRO A 117 -1.54 8.69 -4.42
CA PRO A 117 -1.57 10.05 -3.91
C PRO A 117 -2.70 10.84 -4.58
N GLY A 118 -3.52 11.53 -3.79
CA GLY A 118 -4.58 12.42 -4.30
C GLY A 118 -4.59 13.77 -3.59
N GLY A 119 -5.02 14.83 -4.29
CA GLY A 119 -5.34 16.10 -3.65
C GLY A 119 -6.61 15.97 -2.81
N ILE A 120 -6.60 16.47 -1.57
CA ILE A 120 -7.78 16.39 -0.68
C ILE A 120 -9.00 17.04 -1.36
N ALA A 121 -8.81 18.20 -2.01
CA ALA A 121 -9.88 18.90 -2.70
C ALA A 121 -10.45 18.12 -3.90
N GLU A 122 -9.60 17.38 -4.62
CA GLU A 122 -10.02 16.57 -5.78
C GLU A 122 -10.85 15.36 -5.31
N LEU A 123 -10.38 14.69 -4.27
CA LEU A 123 -11.07 13.53 -3.68
C LEU A 123 -12.41 13.90 -3.05
N GLN A 124 -12.54 15.11 -2.48
CA GLN A 124 -13.80 15.60 -1.93
C GLN A 124 -14.83 15.95 -3.01
N ALA A 125 -14.41 16.15 -4.26
CA ALA A 125 -15.28 16.51 -5.38
C ALA A 125 -15.72 15.32 -6.24
N ALA A 126 -15.11 14.14 -6.04
CA ALA A 126 -15.38 12.89 -6.76
C ALA A 126 -16.50 12.07 -6.10
#